data_AF-A0A068YPE0-F1
#
_entry.id   AF-A0A068YPE0-F1
#
_cell.length_a   1.000
_cell.length_b   1.000
_cell.length_c   1.000
_cell.angle_alpha   90.00
_cell.angle_beta   90.00
_cell.angle_gamma   90.00
#
_symmetry.space_group_name_H-M   'P 1'
#
loop_
_entity.id
_entity.type
_entity.pdbx_description
1 polymer ?
#
loop_
_entity_poly.entity_id
_entity_poly.type
_entity_poly.pdbx_seq_one_letter_code
_entity_poly.pdbx_strand_id
1 'polypeptide(L)'
;MVHAKEESAHADRIAQRIVQLGGEPDFSPATLLQRSHADYDESNDLKTMVRVNLIAERIAVETYRQMISLLADKDPTTRRMLEDILADEEEHADELKDWLDL
;
A
#
# COMPACT_ATOMS: atom_id res chain seq x y z
N MET A 1 8.50 -6.28 -11.12
CA MET A 1 7.34 -6.03 -12.02
C MET A 1 6.05 -6.69 -11.52
N VAL A 2 6.11 -7.62 -10.56
CA VAL A 2 4.92 -8.25 -9.96
C VAL A 2 4.29 -7.28 -8.95
N HIS A 3 5.03 -6.87 -7.90
CA HIS A 3 4.56 -5.89 -6.90
C HIS A 3 3.95 -4.62 -7.50
N ALA A 4 4.65 -3.94 -8.43
CA ALA A 4 4.11 -2.72 -9.07
C ALA A 4 2.74 -2.91 -9.76
N LYS A 5 2.41 -4.13 -10.23
CA LYS A 5 1.08 -4.43 -10.79
C LYS A 5 0.05 -4.71 -9.69
N GLU A 6 0.46 -5.37 -8.62
CA GLU A 6 -0.35 -5.58 -7.41
C GLU A 6 -0.70 -4.22 -6.77
N GLU A 7 0.27 -3.34 -6.58
CA GLU A 7 0.05 -1.97 -6.08
C GLU A 7 -0.97 -1.20 -6.92
N SER A 8 -0.86 -1.29 -8.26
CA SER A 8 -1.84 -0.67 -9.15
C SER A 8 -3.24 -1.29 -8.99
N ALA A 9 -3.33 -2.61 -8.80
CA ALA A 9 -4.59 -3.28 -8.56
C ALA A 9 -5.17 -2.93 -7.18
N HIS A 10 -4.34 -2.73 -6.15
CA HIS A 10 -4.75 -2.25 -4.83
C HIS A 10 -5.39 -0.86 -4.95
N ALA A 11 -4.70 0.06 -5.63
CA ALA A 11 -5.19 1.41 -5.89
C ALA A 11 -6.54 1.42 -6.64
N ASP A 12 -6.69 0.58 -7.67
CA ASP A 12 -7.94 0.45 -8.43
C ASP A 12 -9.09 -0.07 -7.56
N ARG A 13 -8.84 -1.10 -6.73
CA ARG A 13 -9.84 -1.64 -5.78
C ARG A 13 -10.29 -0.57 -4.79
N ILE A 14 -9.35 0.18 -4.21
CA ILE A 14 -9.63 1.25 -3.25
C ILE A 14 -10.42 2.38 -3.92
N ALA A 15 -10.01 2.82 -5.11
CA ALA A 15 -10.72 3.87 -5.85
C ALA A 15 -12.15 3.44 -6.19
N GLN A 16 -12.33 2.21 -6.66
CA GLN A 16 -13.67 1.66 -6.91
C GLN A 16 -14.51 1.64 -5.63
N ARG A 17 -13.92 1.27 -4.49
CA ARG A 17 -14.62 1.25 -3.21
C ARG A 17 -15.03 2.65 -2.75
N ILE A 18 -14.18 3.66 -2.94
CA ILE A 18 -14.51 5.07 -2.66
C ILE A 18 -15.74 5.51 -3.47
N VAL A 19 -15.79 5.18 -4.77
CA VAL A 19 -16.95 5.49 -5.63
C VAL A 19 -18.22 4.78 -5.14
N GLN A 20 -18.13 3.50 -4.74
CA GLN A 20 -19.28 2.76 -4.19
C GLN A 20 -19.84 3.39 -2.90
N LEU A 21 -19.00 4.06 -2.12
CA LEU A 21 -19.37 4.80 -0.92
C LEU A 21 -19.87 6.23 -1.21
N GLY A 22 -19.92 6.63 -2.48
CA GLY A 22 -20.39 7.94 -2.92
C GLY A 22 -19.31 9.04 -2.88
N GLY A 23 -18.03 8.67 -2.69
CA GLY A 23 -16.90 9.60 -2.74
C GLY A 23 -16.27 9.73 -4.12
N GLU A 24 -15.32 10.66 -4.25
CA GLU A 24 -14.52 10.87 -5.46
C GLU A 24 -13.04 10.58 -5.16
N PRO A 25 -12.42 9.56 -5.80
CA PRO A 25 -11.00 9.28 -5.63
C PRO A 25 -10.16 10.41 -6.22
N ASP A 26 -9.16 10.89 -5.46
CA ASP A 26 -8.18 11.85 -5.97
C ASP A 26 -7.05 11.10 -6.69
N PHE A 27 -6.90 11.34 -8.00
CA PHE A 27 -5.81 10.82 -8.83
C PHE A 27 -4.78 11.89 -9.24
N SER A 28 -4.91 13.11 -8.71
CA SER A 28 -4.04 14.22 -9.09
C SER A 28 -2.57 13.93 -8.70
N PRO A 29 -1.64 13.91 -9.68
CA PRO A 29 -0.22 13.77 -9.37
C PRO A 29 0.32 14.97 -8.57
N ALA A 30 -0.29 16.14 -8.73
CA ALA A 30 0.15 17.37 -8.07
C ALA A 30 -0.03 17.35 -6.54
N THR A 31 -0.99 16.57 -6.04
CA THR A 31 -1.27 16.42 -4.61
C THR A 31 -0.75 15.11 -4.03
N LEU A 32 -0.36 14.14 -4.87
CA LEU A 32 0.01 12.78 -4.45
C LEU A 32 1.12 12.74 -3.40
N LEU A 33 2.21 13.48 -3.60
CA LEU A 33 3.33 13.54 -2.66
C LEU A 33 2.92 14.07 -1.28
N GLN A 34 1.97 15.01 -1.22
CA GLN A 34 1.53 15.61 0.05
C GLN A 34 0.68 14.66 0.90
N ARG A 35 0.13 13.61 0.28
CA ARG A 35 -0.75 12.61 0.91
C ARG A 35 -0.13 11.22 0.96
N SER A 36 1.07 11.05 0.39
CA SER A 36 1.79 9.77 0.44
C SER A 36 2.33 9.54 1.84
N HIS A 37 2.22 8.31 2.33
CA HIS A 37 2.87 7.89 3.57
C HIS A 37 4.32 7.45 3.35
N ALA A 38 4.73 7.22 2.09
CA ALA A 38 6.07 6.87 1.70
C ALA A 38 6.75 8.01 0.92
N ASP A 39 8.03 8.25 1.22
CA ASP A 39 8.85 9.23 0.52
C ASP A 39 9.25 8.73 -0.88
N TYR A 40 9.46 9.67 -1.79
CA TYR A 40 10.09 9.38 -3.08
C TYR A 40 11.60 9.27 -2.90
N ASP A 41 12.19 8.18 -3.39
CA ASP A 41 13.64 7.93 -3.35
C ASP A 41 14.20 7.78 -4.77
N GLU A 42 15.33 8.45 -5.02
CA GLU A 42 16.02 8.47 -6.32
C GLU A 42 17.30 7.61 -6.32
N SER A 43 17.47 6.72 -5.34
CA SER A 43 18.66 5.87 -5.24
C SER A 43 18.76 4.93 -6.43
N ASN A 44 19.96 4.83 -7.00
CA ASN A 44 20.25 3.96 -8.14
C ASN A 44 21.03 2.69 -7.77
N ASP A 45 21.33 2.48 -6.48
CA ASP A 45 21.95 1.27 -5.97
C ASP A 45 20.88 0.23 -5.61
N LEU A 46 20.99 -0.98 -6.15
CA LEU A 46 19.98 -2.03 -6.00
C LEU A 46 19.69 -2.36 -4.54
N LYS A 47 20.73 -2.48 -3.69
CA LYS A 47 20.54 -2.81 -2.27
C LYS A 47 19.80 -1.71 -1.53
N THR A 48 20.08 -0.46 -1.90
CA THR A 48 19.37 0.70 -1.36
C THR A 48 17.92 0.75 -1.82
N MET A 49 17.65 0.50 -3.11
CA MET A 49 16.28 0.42 -3.64
C MET A 49 15.44 -0.63 -2.93
N VAL A 50 15.96 -1.85 -2.75
CA VAL A 50 15.24 -2.94 -2.04
C VAL A 50 14.97 -2.54 -0.58
N ARG A 51 15.93 -1.89 0.09
CA ARG A 51 15.73 -1.38 1.46
C ARG A 51 14.64 -0.32 1.53
N VAL A 52 14.61 0.62 0.60
CA VAL A 52 13.59 1.67 0.57
C VAL A 52 12.21 1.07 0.29
N ASN A 53 12.09 0.14 -0.66
CA ASN A 53 10.84 -0.57 -0.91
C ASN A 53 10.37 -1.32 0.35
N LEU A 54 11.25 -2.02 1.06
CA LEU A 54 10.90 -2.70 2.31
C LEU A 54 10.37 -1.72 3.38
N ILE A 55 10.93 -0.51 3.44
CA ILE A 55 10.43 0.53 4.36
C ILE A 55 9.04 0.98 3.91
N ALA A 56 8.81 1.18 2.61
CA ALA A 56 7.50 1.53 2.06
C ALA A 56 6.44 0.45 2.37
N GLU A 57 6.74 -0.83 2.17
CA GLU A 57 5.79 -1.92 2.48
C GLU A 57 5.44 -1.96 3.96
N ARG A 58 6.42 -1.76 4.86
CA ARG A 58 6.15 -1.72 6.31
C ARG A 58 5.26 -0.55 6.71
N ILE A 59 5.39 0.59 6.03
CA ILE A 59 4.52 1.74 6.23
C ILE A 59 3.10 1.43 5.71
N ALA A 60 2.98 0.78 4.55
CA ALA A 60 1.70 0.34 3.99
C ALA A 60 0.98 -0.65 4.93
N VAL A 61 1.68 -1.69 5.42
CA VAL A 61 1.18 -2.67 6.39
C VAL A 61 0.59 -1.98 7.62
N GLU A 62 1.33 -1.06 8.22
CA GLU A 62 0.86 -0.35 9.42
C GLU A 62 -0.35 0.57 9.10
N THR A 63 -0.32 1.23 7.94
CA THR A 63 -1.43 2.07 7.46
C THR A 63 -2.71 1.26 7.31
N TYR A 64 -2.65 0.09 6.66
CA TYR A 64 -3.81 -0.78 6.49
C TYR A 64 -4.31 -1.35 7.82
N ARG A 65 -3.42 -1.76 8.73
CA ARG A 65 -3.81 -2.20 10.09
C ARG A 65 -4.59 -1.12 10.85
N GLN A 66 -4.15 0.14 10.77
CA GLN A 66 -4.86 1.26 11.39
C GLN A 66 -6.23 1.49 10.75
N MET A 67 -6.33 1.44 9.41
CA MET A 67 -7.61 1.57 8.70
C MET A 67 -8.58 0.43 9.04
N ILE A 68 -8.10 -0.82 9.08
CA ILE A 68 -8.89 -2.00 9.46
C ILE A 68 -9.45 -1.84 10.88
N SER A 69 -8.62 -1.38 11.82
CA SER A 69 -9.03 -1.10 13.20
C SER A 69 -10.06 0.03 13.27
N LEU A 70 -9.89 1.10 12.49
CA LEU A 70 -10.83 2.23 12.43
C LEU A 70 -12.22 1.82 11.90
N LEU A 71 -12.23 0.95 10.89
CA LEU A 71 -13.43 0.47 10.22
C LEU A 71 -14.14 -0.64 10.99
N ALA A 72 -13.41 -1.48 11.73
CA ALA A 72 -13.92 -2.53 12.62
C ALA A 72 -15.27 -3.12 12.19
N ASP A 73 -16.35 -2.80 12.89
CA ASP A 73 -17.72 -3.26 12.66
C ASP A 73 -18.58 -2.32 11.80
N LYS A 74 -18.06 -1.14 11.43
CA LYS A 74 -18.78 -0.08 10.72
C LYS A 74 -18.93 -0.36 9.23
N ASP A 75 -17.92 -0.96 8.61
CA ASP A 75 -17.94 -1.32 7.19
C ASP A 75 -17.21 -2.66 6.96
N PRO A 76 -17.90 -3.79 7.09
CA PRO A 76 -17.28 -5.11 6.93
C PRO A 76 -16.80 -5.38 5.50
N THR A 77 -17.37 -4.71 4.50
CA THR A 77 -16.98 -4.89 3.10
C THR A 77 -15.65 -4.20 2.82
N THR A 78 -15.50 -2.94 3.23
CA THR A 78 -14.22 -2.23 3.10
C THR A 78 -13.16 -2.90 3.96
N ARG A 79 -13.50 -3.31 5.19
CA ARG A 79 -12.53 -3.98 6.06
C ARG A 79 -11.95 -5.24 5.44
N ARG A 80 -12.79 -6.15 4.90
CA ARG A 80 -12.30 -7.38 4.24
C ARG A 80 -11.41 -7.08 3.04
N MET A 81 -11.77 -6.09 2.23
CA MET A 81 -10.93 -5.67 1.11
C MET A 81 -9.54 -5.20 1.58
N LEU A 82 -9.47 -4.43 2.67
CA LEU A 82 -8.21 -3.98 3.23
C LEU A 82 -7.43 -5.12 3.91
N GLU A 83 -8.11 -6.10 4.51
CA GLU A 83 -7.49 -7.32 5.05
C GLU A 83 -6.82 -8.14 3.94
N ASP A 84 -7.44 -8.25 2.76
CA ASP A 84 -6.82 -8.91 1.60
C ASP A 84 -5.58 -8.15 1.13
N ILE A 85 -5.67 -6.82 0.97
CA ILE A 85 -4.52 -5.99 0.54
C ILE A 85 -3.39 -6.08 1.59
N LEU A 86 -3.73 -6.04 2.88
CA LEU A 86 -2.75 -6.20 3.96
C LEU A 86 -1.98 -7.52 3.85
N ALA A 87 -2.65 -8.61 3.47
CA ALA A 87 -1.98 -9.90 3.30
C ALA A 87 -0.94 -9.86 2.17
N ASP A 88 -1.28 -9.22 1.05
CA ASP A 88 -0.35 -9.01 -0.08
C ASP A 88 0.87 -8.18 0.37
N GLU A 89 0.66 -7.07 1.10
CA GLU A 89 1.78 -6.23 1.57
C GLU A 89 2.67 -6.92 2.62
N GLU A 90 2.09 -7.78 3.47
CA GLU A 90 2.86 -8.59 4.41
C GLU A 90 3.76 -9.60 3.68
N GLU A 91 3.27 -10.21 2.60
CA GLU A 91 4.05 -11.08 1.72
C GLU A 91 5.17 -10.29 1.01
N HIS A 92 4.86 -9.13 0.44
CA HIS A 92 5.85 -8.25 -0.19
C HIS A 92 6.98 -7.87 0.77
N ALA A 93 6.64 -7.47 1.99
CA ALA A 93 7.60 -7.08 3.00
C ALA A 93 8.52 -8.25 3.42
N ASP A 94 7.99 -9.46 3.53
CA ASP A 94 8.79 -10.66 3.85
C ASP A 94 9.72 -11.03 2.68
N GLU A 95 9.24 -10.99 1.43
CA GLU A 95 10.09 -11.24 0.24
C GLU A 95 11.25 -10.26 0.13
N LEU A 96 10.99 -8.96 0.30
CA LEU A 96 12.02 -7.91 0.22
C LEU A 96 13.05 -8.02 1.34
N LYS A 97 12.61 -8.43 2.53
CA LYS A 97 13.50 -8.69 3.66
C LYS A 97 14.43 -9.86 3.35
N ASP A 98 13.90 -10.96 2.82
CA ASP A 98 14.70 -12.13 2.46
C ASP A 98 15.77 -11.78 1.42
N TRP A 99 15.48 -10.89 0.47
CA TRP A 99 16.49 -10.42 -0.50
C TRP A 99 17.65 -9.61 0.11
N LEU A 100 17.44 -8.95 1.26
CA LEU A 100 18.46 -8.16 1.94
C LEU A 100 19.34 -8.98 2.90
N ASP A 101 18.80 -10.09 3.39
CA ASP A 101 19.47 -11.01 4.32
C ASP A 101 20.35 -12.04 3.58
N LEU A 102 20.32 -12.06 2.23
CA LEU A 102 21.25 -12.77 1.34
C LEU A 102 22.60 -12.04 1.19
#